data_AF-U5NM18-F1
#
_entry.id   AF-U5NM18-F1
#
_cell.length_a   1.000
_cell.length_b   1.000
_cell.length_c   1.000
_cell.angle_alpha   90.00
_cell.angle_beta   90.00
_cell.angle_gamma   90.00
#
_symmetry.space_group_name_H-M   'P 1'
#
loop_
_entity.id
_entity.type
_entity.pdbx_description
1 polymer ?
#
loop_
_entity_poly.entity_id
_entity_poly.type
_entity_poly.pdbx_seq_one_letter_code
_entity_poly.pdbx_strand_id
1 'polypeptide(L)'
;LVADLMPNIRAMKYSGLFMHNFTGGSLFMKRLYSSVHLVILVMHICLILVNLALNAEEVNELSANTITTLFFTHCIVKFVYLAINQKNFYRTLNIWNQANSHPLFAESDARYHSIALAKMRKLFFLVMLTTFASAIAWTTITFFGESVKFAMDKETNSSITVEIPRLPVKAF
;
A
#
# COMPACT_ATOMS: atom_id res chain seq x y z
N LEU A 1 -14.34 -19.23 -2.99
CA LEU A 1 -13.34 -18.26 -2.49
C LEU A 1 -12.93 -17.20 -3.52
N VAL A 2 -12.42 -17.57 -4.71
CA VAL A 2 -12.06 -16.57 -5.76
C VAL A 2 -13.24 -15.67 -6.12
N ALA A 3 -14.43 -16.24 -6.35
CA ALA A 3 -15.65 -15.48 -6.65
C ALA A 3 -16.06 -14.55 -5.50
N ASP A 4 -15.94 -15.03 -4.26
CA ASP A 4 -16.36 -14.30 -3.05
C ASP A 4 -15.49 -13.06 -2.82
N LEU A 5 -14.18 -13.19 -3.06
CA LEU A 5 -13.17 -12.15 -2.90
C LEU A 5 -12.92 -11.33 -4.17
N MET A 6 -13.76 -11.47 -5.20
CA MET A 6 -13.53 -10.81 -6.49
C MET A 6 -13.35 -9.28 -6.39
N PRO A 7 -14.10 -8.53 -5.54
CA PRO A 7 -13.84 -7.10 -5.32
C PRO A 7 -12.41 -6.84 -4.82
N ASN A 8 -11.94 -7.62 -3.86
CA ASN A 8 -10.58 -7.51 -3.30
C ASN A 8 -9.53 -7.86 -4.35
N ILE A 9 -9.73 -8.93 -5.12
CA ILE A 9 -8.82 -9.36 -6.19
C ILE A 9 -8.71 -8.27 -7.27
N ARG A 10 -9.83 -7.63 -7.64
CA ARG A 10 -9.82 -6.51 -8.59
C ARG A 10 -9.08 -5.31 -8.02
N ALA A 11 -9.30 -4.96 -6.76
CA ALA A 11 -8.56 -3.88 -6.10
C ALA A 11 -7.04 -4.15 -6.06
N MET A 12 -6.64 -5.39 -5.73
CA MET A 12 -5.24 -5.82 -5.77
C MET A 12 -4.64 -5.73 -7.19
N LYS A 13 -5.40 -6.09 -8.23
CA LYS A 13 -4.96 -5.89 -9.61
C LYS A 13 -4.73 -4.40 -9.92
N TYR A 14 -5.68 -3.54 -9.54
CA TYR A 14 -5.59 -2.11 -9.84
C TYR A 14 -4.47 -1.42 -9.07
N SER A 15 -4.13 -1.87 -7.87
CA SER A 15 -2.97 -1.35 -7.11
C SER A 15 -1.62 -1.75 -7.70
N GLY A 16 -1.60 -2.52 -8.80
CA GLY A 16 -0.37 -2.91 -9.49
C GLY A 16 0.29 -4.15 -8.94
N LEU A 17 -0.24 -4.78 -7.88
CA LEU A 17 0.29 -6.03 -7.35
C LEU A 17 0.37 -7.10 -8.42
N PHE A 18 1.37 -7.97 -8.35
CA PHE A 18 1.57 -9.05 -9.33
C PHE A 18 0.51 -10.17 -9.14
N MET A 19 -0.73 -9.89 -9.50
CA MET A 19 -1.87 -10.79 -9.41
C MET A 19 -2.55 -10.93 -10.79
N HIS A 20 -2.18 -11.97 -11.54
CA HIS A 20 -2.47 -12.05 -12.97
C HIS A 20 -3.48 -13.14 -13.36
N ASN A 21 -3.63 -14.19 -12.55
CA ASN A 21 -4.37 -15.41 -12.93
C ASN A 21 -5.90 -15.29 -12.85
N PHE A 22 -6.44 -14.48 -11.94
CA PHE A 22 -7.89 -14.40 -11.69
C PHE A 22 -8.59 -13.22 -12.37
N THR A 23 -7.92 -12.56 -13.32
CA THR A 23 -8.47 -11.37 -13.98
C THR A 23 -8.37 -11.53 -15.49
N GLY A 24 -9.34 -11.01 -16.25
CA GLY A 24 -9.32 -11.06 -17.72
C GLY A 24 -8.28 -10.13 -18.35
N GLY A 25 -8.02 -10.32 -19.65
CA GLY A 25 -7.13 -9.50 -20.48
C GLY A 25 -5.73 -10.09 -20.71
N SER A 26 -4.96 -9.46 -21.59
CA SER A 26 -3.61 -9.91 -21.97
C SER A 26 -2.66 -10.02 -20.78
N LEU A 27 -1.99 -11.16 -20.65
CA LEU A 27 -1.01 -11.40 -19.59
C LEU A 27 0.18 -10.45 -19.69
N PHE A 28 0.61 -10.14 -20.92
CA PHE A 28 1.71 -9.22 -21.18
C PHE A 28 1.42 -7.82 -20.61
N MET A 29 0.24 -7.26 -20.90
CA MET A 29 -0.16 -5.94 -20.41
C MET A 29 -0.24 -5.87 -18.88
N LYS A 30 -0.72 -6.93 -18.22
CA LYS A 30 -0.77 -6.99 -16.76
C LYS A 30 0.63 -7.01 -16.14
N ARG A 31 1.55 -7.78 -16.71
CA ARG A 31 2.94 -7.85 -16.24
C ARG A 31 3.65 -6.52 -16.43
N LEU A 32 3.44 -5.87 -17.58
CA LEU A 32 3.98 -4.53 -17.84
C LEU A 32 3.46 -3.52 -16.81
N TYR A 33 2.14 -3.48 -16.59
CA TYR A 33 1.51 -2.59 -15.60
C TYR A 33 2.07 -2.78 -14.18
N SER A 34 2.17 -4.03 -13.71
CA SER A 34 2.74 -4.33 -12.39
C SER A 34 4.23 -4.00 -12.29
N SER A 35 4.99 -4.21 -13.37
CA SER A 35 6.42 -3.89 -13.40
C SER A 35 6.67 -2.37 -13.35
N VAL A 36 5.87 -1.59 -14.09
CA VAL A 36 5.93 -0.12 -14.05
C VAL A 36 5.59 0.38 -12.65
N HIS A 37 4.56 -0.16 -12.00
CA HIS A 37 4.22 0.20 -10.61
C HIS A 37 5.35 -0.11 -9.65
N LEU A 38 6.00 -1.27 -9.78
CA LEU A 38 7.15 -1.62 -8.96
C LEU A 38 8.29 -0.62 -9.15
N VAL A 39 8.62 -0.25 -10.40
CA VAL A 39 9.68 0.73 -10.69
C VAL A 39 9.37 2.08 -10.08
N ILE A 40 8.12 2.57 -10.20
CA ILE A 40 7.69 3.84 -9.61
C ILE A 40 7.80 3.80 -8.07
N LEU A 41 7.37 2.71 -7.44
CA LEU A 41 7.46 2.55 -5.98
C LEU A 41 8.90 2.50 -5.49
N VAL A 42 9.77 1.75 -6.17
CA VAL A 42 11.21 1.67 -5.84
C VAL A 42 11.87 3.03 -6.03
N MET A 43 11.61 3.70 -7.16
CA MET A 43 12.13 5.05 -7.42
C MET A 43 11.71 6.02 -6.31
N HIS A 44 10.43 6.02 -5.93
CA HIS A 44 9.93 6.90 -4.87
C HIS A 44 10.65 6.67 -3.54
N ILE A 45 10.84 5.42 -3.12
CA ILE A 45 11.54 5.11 -1.87
C ILE A 45 13.04 5.42 -1.95
N CYS A 46 13.68 5.23 -3.10
CA CYS A 46 15.06 5.69 -3.30
C CYS A 46 15.19 7.20 -3.10
N LEU A 47 14.26 8.01 -3.62
CA LEU A 47 14.27 9.47 -3.43
C LEU A 47 14.05 9.86 -1.96
N ILE A 48 13.20 9.13 -1.23
CA ILE A 48 13.02 9.33 0.23
C ILE A 48 14.30 8.98 0.98
N LEU A 49 14.97 7.88 0.62
CA LEU A 49 16.23 7.46 1.24
C LEU A 49 17.37 8.46 0.97
N VAL A 50 17.44 9.02 -0.24
CA VAL A 50 18.39 10.11 -0.55
C VAL A 50 18.09 11.33 0.32
N ASN A 51 16.82 11.73 0.47
CA ASN A 51 16.44 12.83 1.34
C ASN A 51 16.82 12.59 2.81
N LEU A 52 16.64 11.35 3.30
CA LEU A 52 17.07 10.94 4.63
C LEU A 52 18.60 11.08 4.81
N ALA A 53 19.37 10.62 3.83
CA ALA A 53 20.83 10.69 3.88
C ALA A 53 21.36 12.14 3.85
N LEU A 54 20.71 13.02 3.07
CA LEU A 54 21.13 14.42 2.93
C LEU A 54 20.75 15.29 4.14
N ASN A 55 19.70 14.94 4.89
CA ASN A 55 19.25 15.69 6.07
C ASN A 55 19.58 14.95 7.39
N ALA A 56 20.65 14.15 7.40
CA ALA A 56 21.03 13.36 8.57
C ALA A 56 21.66 14.18 9.72
N GLU A 57 22.04 15.44 9.47
CA GLU A 57 22.70 16.31 10.45
C GLU A 57 21.73 16.80 11.55
N GLU A 58 20.43 16.92 11.26
CA GLU A 58 19.43 17.44 12.20
C GLU A 58 18.55 16.29 12.71
N VAL A 59 18.47 16.12 14.04
CA VAL A 59 17.88 14.94 14.67
C VAL A 59 16.37 14.85 14.45
N ASN A 60 15.66 15.98 14.40
CA ASN A 60 14.21 15.99 14.21
C ASN A 60 13.85 15.59 12.76
N GLU A 61 14.56 16.10 11.76
CA GLU A 61 14.42 15.76 10.35
C GLU A 61 14.87 14.31 10.09
N LEU A 62 15.95 13.86 10.72
CA LEU A 62 16.38 12.46 10.64
C LEU A 62 15.29 11.51 11.16
N SER A 63 14.73 11.80 12.34
CA SER A 63 13.68 10.96 12.93
C SER A 63 12.39 11.00 12.11
N ALA A 64 11.94 12.17 11.66
CA ALA A 64 10.77 12.32 10.81
C ALA A 64 10.92 11.56 9.50
N ASN A 65 12.03 11.74 8.78
CA ASN A 65 12.29 11.05 7.51
C ASN A 65 12.47 9.53 7.72
N THR A 66 13.00 9.10 8.87
CA THR A 66 13.11 7.67 9.21
C THR A 66 11.74 7.03 9.36
N ILE A 67 10.83 7.67 10.10
CA ILE A 67 9.44 7.18 10.27
C ILE A 67 8.75 7.07 8.91
N THR A 68 8.86 8.09 8.07
CA THR A 68 8.30 8.08 6.71
C THR A 68 8.88 6.95 5.86
N THR A 69 10.19 6.73 5.92
CA THR A 69 10.86 5.64 5.20
C THR A 69 10.35 4.27 5.66
N LEU A 70 10.29 4.03 6.98
CA LEU A 70 9.80 2.78 7.54
C LEU A 70 8.32 2.54 7.20
N PHE A 71 7.51 3.59 7.24
CA PHE A 71 6.10 3.53 6.87
C PHE A 71 5.92 3.01 5.44
N PHE A 72 6.63 3.59 4.47
CA PHE A 72 6.52 3.18 3.07
C PHE A 72 7.26 1.87 2.75
N THR A 73 8.23 1.46 3.58
CA THR A 73 8.90 0.15 3.45
C THR A 73 7.89 -1.00 3.51
N HIS A 74 6.83 -0.89 4.33
CA HIS A 74 5.76 -1.88 4.38
C HIS A 74 5.09 -2.11 3.01
N CYS A 75 4.97 -1.07 2.19
CA CYS A 75 4.37 -1.16 0.86
C CYS A 75 5.24 -2.01 -0.08
N ILE A 76 6.55 -1.75 -0.15
CA ILE A 76 7.48 -2.54 -0.99
C ILE A 76 7.54 -3.97 -0.51
N VAL A 77 7.70 -4.21 0.80
CA VAL A 77 7.81 -5.56 1.34
C VAL A 77 6.59 -6.39 0.98
N LYS A 78 5.37 -5.84 1.12
CA LYS A 78 4.14 -6.54 0.73
C LYS A 78 4.05 -6.78 -0.78
N PHE A 79 4.50 -5.81 -1.59
CA PHE A 79 4.50 -5.92 -3.05
C PHE A 79 5.42 -7.05 -3.53
N VAL A 80 6.65 -7.09 -3.02
CA VAL A 80 7.66 -8.11 -3.33
C VAL A 80 7.26 -9.47 -2.74
N TYR A 81 6.74 -9.50 -1.51
CA TYR A 81 6.28 -10.73 -0.87
C TYR A 81 5.24 -11.45 -1.73
N LEU A 82 4.24 -10.73 -2.24
CA LEU A 82 3.24 -11.33 -3.12
C LEU A 82 3.86 -11.81 -4.43
N ALA A 83 4.80 -11.06 -5.01
CA ALA A 83 5.49 -11.43 -6.24
C ALA A 83 6.30 -12.73 -6.11
N ILE A 84 6.95 -12.95 -4.96
CA ILE A 84 7.72 -14.16 -4.67
C ILE A 84 6.78 -15.33 -4.33
N ASN A 85 5.76 -15.08 -3.47
CA ASN A 85 4.88 -16.12 -2.95
C ASN A 85 3.59 -16.33 -3.77
N GLN A 86 3.57 -15.92 -5.04
CA GLN A 86 2.39 -16.01 -5.91
C GLN A 86 1.78 -17.41 -5.94
N LYS A 87 2.60 -18.44 -6.11
CA LYS A 87 2.13 -19.83 -6.23
C LYS A 87 1.34 -20.28 -5.00
N ASN A 88 1.86 -19.97 -3.81
CA ASN A 88 1.20 -20.29 -2.55
C ASN A 88 -0.09 -19.49 -2.39
N PHE A 89 -0.09 -18.21 -2.77
CA PHE A 89 -1.28 -17.37 -2.72
C PHE A 89 -2.39 -17.88 -3.64
N TYR A 90 -2.06 -18.25 -4.88
CA TYR A 90 -3.03 -18.84 -5.82
C TYR A 90 -3.53 -20.20 -5.35
N ARG A 91 -2.67 -21.02 -4.75
CA ARG A 91 -3.08 -22.30 -4.14
C ARG A 91 -4.11 -22.08 -3.04
N THR A 92 -3.88 -21.12 -2.15
CA THR A 92 -4.85 -20.77 -1.09
C THR A 92 -6.18 -20.30 -1.67
N LEU A 93 -6.17 -19.43 -2.68
CA LEU A 93 -7.41 -18.94 -3.28
C LEU A 93 -8.20 -20.04 -4.00
N ASN A 94 -7.51 -21.01 -4.60
CA ASN A 94 -8.13 -22.13 -5.29
C ASN A 94 -8.55 -23.29 -4.38
N ILE A 95 -8.16 -23.29 -3.11
CA ILE A 95 -8.42 -24.44 -2.21
C ILE A 95 -9.91 -24.72 -2.01
N TRP A 96 -10.75 -23.69 -2.15
CA TRP A 96 -12.20 -23.77 -1.96
C TRP A 96 -12.99 -23.95 -3.26
N ASN A 97 -12.33 -24.30 -4.37
CA ASN A 97 -13.01 -24.56 -5.63
C ASN A 97 -13.75 -25.91 -5.64
N GLN A 98 -13.36 -26.83 -4.75
CA GLN A 98 -14.01 -28.12 -4.52
C GLN A 98 -14.39 -28.24 -3.05
N ALA A 99 -15.45 -27.53 -2.65
CA ALA A 99 -15.98 -27.63 -1.30
C ALA A 99 -16.75 -28.93 -1.12
N ASN A 100 -16.61 -29.56 0.05
CA ASN A 100 -17.46 -30.68 0.43
C ASN A 100 -18.87 -30.16 0.76
N SER A 101 -19.91 -30.87 0.33
CA SER A 101 -21.30 -30.51 0.58
C SER A 101 -22.11 -31.74 0.94
N HIS A 102 -22.85 -31.68 2.05
CA HIS A 102 -23.81 -32.73 2.41
C HIS A 102 -25.23 -32.26 2.05
N PRO A 103 -26.00 -33.01 1.21
CA PRO A 103 -27.31 -32.56 0.71
C PRO A 103 -28.29 -32.15 1.81
N LEU A 104 -28.27 -32.86 2.93
CA LEU A 104 -29.19 -32.65 4.06
C LEU A 104 -28.85 -31.42 4.93
N PHE A 105 -27.63 -30.89 4.82
CA PHE A 105 -27.15 -29.74 5.62
C PHE A 105 -26.72 -28.54 4.77
N ALA A 106 -26.99 -28.58 3.47
CA ALA A 106 -26.58 -27.53 2.52
C ALA A 106 -27.20 -26.16 2.85
N GLU A 107 -28.38 -26.13 3.46
CA GLU A 107 -29.04 -24.88 3.88
C GLU A 107 -28.21 -24.11 4.92
N SER A 108 -27.67 -24.82 5.92
CA SER A 108 -26.83 -24.22 6.96
C SER A 108 -25.53 -23.68 6.35
N ASP A 109 -24.90 -24.44 5.46
CA ASP A 109 -23.68 -24.02 4.75
C ASP A 109 -23.91 -22.75 3.93
N ALA A 110 -24.99 -22.69 3.14
CA ALA A 110 -25.36 -21.51 2.36
C ALA A 110 -25.61 -20.28 3.26
N ARG A 111 -26.27 -20.47 4.41
CA ARG A 111 -26.49 -19.40 5.39
C ARG A 111 -25.16 -18.84 5.90
N TYR A 112 -24.24 -19.68 6.38
CA TYR A 112 -22.96 -19.21 6.91
C TYR A 112 -22.03 -18.65 5.82
N HIS A 113 -22.07 -19.21 4.61
CA HIS A 113 -21.36 -18.68 3.46
C HIS A 113 -21.79 -17.24 3.15
N SER A 114 -23.10 -16.97 3.10
CA SER A 114 -23.62 -15.62 2.86
C SER A 114 -23.23 -14.61 3.95
N ILE A 115 -23.24 -15.03 5.22
CA ILE A 115 -22.81 -14.21 6.36
C ILE A 115 -21.33 -13.87 6.25
N ALA A 116 -20.50 -14.86 5.93
CA ALA A 116 -19.06 -14.66 5.74
C ALA A 116 -18.80 -13.67 4.60
N LEU A 117 -19.49 -13.84 3.46
CA LEU A 117 -19.38 -12.96 2.31
C LEU A 117 -19.78 -11.51 2.65
N ALA A 118 -20.87 -11.31 3.39
CA ALA A 118 -21.28 -9.98 3.85
C ALA A 118 -20.21 -9.32 4.75
N LYS A 119 -19.64 -10.07 5.69
CA LYS A 119 -18.57 -9.58 6.58
C LYS A 119 -17.28 -9.28 5.82
N MET A 120 -16.88 -10.14 4.89
CA MET A 120 -15.68 -9.94 4.05
C MET A 120 -15.80 -8.66 3.21
N ARG A 121 -16.96 -8.41 2.60
CA ARG A 121 -17.20 -7.18 1.84
C ARG A 121 -17.25 -5.94 2.74
N LYS A 122 -17.93 -6.02 3.89
CA LYS A 122 -18.00 -4.90 4.85
C LYS A 122 -16.61 -4.50 5.33
N LEU A 123 -15.76 -5.49 5.64
CA LEU A 123 -14.37 -5.25 6.03
C LEU A 123 -13.59 -4.55 4.92
N PHE A 124 -13.72 -5.03 3.68
CA PHE A 124 -13.06 -4.40 2.53
C PHE A 124 -13.45 -2.92 2.39
N PHE A 125 -14.75 -2.60 2.43
CA PHE A 125 -15.20 -1.22 2.32
C PHE A 125 -14.71 -0.34 3.46
N LEU A 126 -14.72 -0.84 4.70
CA LEU A 126 -14.24 -0.09 5.86
C LEU A 126 -12.76 0.25 5.70
N VAL A 127 -11.93 -0.73 5.34
CA VAL A 127 -10.49 -0.52 5.14
C VAL A 127 -10.23 0.43 3.96
N MET A 128 -10.93 0.27 2.84
CA MET A 128 -10.76 1.19 1.71
C MET A 128 -11.13 2.62 2.09
N LEU A 129 -12.27 2.83 2.77
CA LEU A 129 -12.71 4.15 3.21
C LEU A 129 -11.68 4.81 4.14
N THR A 130 -11.17 4.08 5.13
CA THR A 130 -10.17 4.63 6.05
C THR A 130 -8.85 4.94 5.36
N THR A 131 -8.43 4.14 4.37
CA THR A 131 -7.23 4.45 3.57
C THR A 131 -7.41 5.71 2.71
N PHE A 132 -8.58 5.90 2.08
CA PHE A 132 -8.86 7.13 1.33
C PHE A 132 -8.95 8.35 2.26
N ALA A 133 -9.61 8.21 3.41
CA ALA A 133 -9.67 9.27 4.41
C ALA A 133 -8.27 9.66 4.92
N SER A 134 -7.39 8.67 5.14
CA SER A 134 -6.00 8.91 5.54
C SER A 134 -5.20 9.61 4.43
N ALA A 135 -5.38 9.24 3.17
CA ALA A 135 -4.75 9.91 2.04
C ALA A 135 -5.20 11.37 1.92
N ILE A 136 -6.50 11.63 2.03
CA ILE A 136 -7.06 12.98 2.01
C ILE A 136 -6.52 13.79 3.19
N ALA A 137 -6.56 13.25 4.40
CA ALA A 137 -6.03 13.93 5.58
C ALA A 137 -4.56 14.32 5.41
N TRP A 138 -3.73 13.43 4.87
CA TRP A 138 -2.33 13.70 4.59
C TRP A 138 -2.14 14.82 3.55
N THR A 139 -2.92 14.80 2.46
CA THR A 139 -2.88 15.88 1.47
C THR A 139 -3.34 17.22 2.05
N THR A 140 -4.39 17.24 2.87
CA THR A 140 -4.88 18.45 3.53
C THR A 140 -3.82 19.02 4.47
N ILE A 141 -3.20 18.19 5.31
CA ILE A 141 -2.12 18.64 6.20
C ILE A 141 -0.96 19.24 5.40
N THR A 142 -0.60 18.63 4.27
CA THR A 142 0.49 19.11 3.41
C THR A 142 0.22 20.51 2.84
N PHE A 143 -1.00 20.76 2.35
CA PHE A 143 -1.31 22.03 1.67
C PHE A 143 -1.64 23.18 2.62
N PHE A 144 -2.18 22.87 3.82
CA PHE A 144 -2.53 23.86 4.83
C PHE A 144 -1.46 24.05 5.91
N GLY A 145 -0.42 23.21 5.93
CA GLY A 145 0.73 23.35 6.83
C GLY A 145 1.77 24.37 6.36
N GLU A 146 2.58 24.86 7.30
CA GLU A 146 3.77 25.65 7.01
C GLU A 146 4.89 24.75 6.46
N SER A 147 5.55 25.22 5.42
CA SER A 147 6.58 24.48 4.68
C SER A 147 7.97 25.02 5.01
N VAL A 148 8.33 24.94 6.30
CA VAL A 148 9.62 25.37 6.82
C VAL A 148 10.31 24.21 7.54
N LYS A 149 11.64 24.13 7.44
CA LYS A 149 12.47 23.26 8.27
C LYS A 149 13.35 24.09 9.19
N PHE A 150 13.66 23.55 10.36
CA PHE A 150 14.67 24.14 11.24
C PHE A 150 16.04 23.62 10.81
N ALA A 151 16.96 24.54 10.53
CA ALA A 151 18.35 24.23 10.25
C ALA A 151 19.24 24.93 11.28
N MET A 152 20.32 24.28 11.70
CA MET A 152 21.32 24.90 12.54
C MET A 152 22.29 25.69 11.65
N ASP A 153 22.46 26.97 11.94
CA ASP A 153 23.47 27.79 11.28
C ASP A 153 24.86 27.40 11.78
N LYS A 154 25.75 27.02 10.85
CA LYS A 154 27.11 26.55 11.14
C LYS A 154 28.03 27.68 11.60
N GLU A 155 27.68 28.95 11.36
CA GLU A 155 28.48 30.10 11.77
C GLU A 155 28.09 30.66 13.14
N THR A 156 26.79 30.75 13.43
CA THR A 156 26.29 31.36 14.68
C THR A 156 25.74 30.37 15.71
N ASN A 157 25.65 29.08 15.38
CA ASN A 157 24.96 28.04 16.17
C ASN A 157 23.49 28.38 16.50
N SER A 158 22.87 29.31 15.78
CA SER A 158 21.46 29.67 15.95
C SER A 158 20.54 28.79 15.09
N SER A 159 19.31 28.58 15.53
CA SER A 159 18.29 27.87 14.75
C SER A 159 17.62 28.82 13.76
N ILE A 160 17.81 28.59 12.47
CA ILE A 160 17.17 29.35 11.39
C ILE A 160 16.06 28.51 10.75
N THR A 161 14.98 29.17 10.32
CA THR A 161 13.93 28.54 9.51
C THR A 161 14.30 28.67 8.03
N VAL A 162 14.28 27.54 7.32
CA VAL A 162 14.56 27.48 5.88
C VAL A 162 13.30 27.01 5.17
N GLU A 163 12.91 27.72 4.12
CA GLU A 163 11.77 27.33 3.28
C GLU A 163 12.07 26.03 2.55
N ILE A 164 11.11 25.10 2.57
CA ILE A 164 11.19 23.82 1.87
C ILE A 164 10.07 23.70 0.84
N PRO A 165 10.27 22.94 -0.25
CA PRO A 165 9.22 22.72 -1.23
C PRO A 165 8.03 21.99 -0.60
N ARG A 166 6.81 22.44 -0.94
CA ARG A 166 5.56 21.81 -0.49
C ARG A 166 5.33 20.50 -1.23
N LEU A 167 5.84 19.42 -0.66
CA LEU A 167 5.69 18.07 -1.19
C LEU A 167 4.85 17.22 -0.23
N PRO A 168 3.95 16.35 -0.74
CA PRO A 168 3.24 15.39 0.10
C PRO A 168 4.19 14.47 0.87
N VAL A 169 5.35 14.16 0.31
CA VAL A 169 6.39 13.40 1.00
C VAL A 169 7.70 14.13 0.78
N LYS A 170 8.44 14.41 1.86
CA LYS A 170 9.79 14.97 1.78
C LYS A 170 10.70 13.96 1.08
N ALA A 171 11.06 14.25 -0.16
CA ALA A 171 11.92 13.44 -1.01
C ALA A 171 12.82 14.37 -1.83
N PHE A 172 13.97 13.85 -2.29
CA PHE A 172 14.95 14.60 -3.09
C PHE A 172 14.46 14.86 -4.52
#